data_AF-A0A382XK93-F1
#
_entry.id   AF-A0A382XK93-F1
#
_cell.length_a   1.000
_cell.length_b   1.000
_cell.length_c   1.000
_cell.angle_alpha   90.00
_cell.angle_beta   90.00
_cell.angle_gamma   90.00
#
_symmetry.space_group_name_H-M   'P 1'
#
loop_
_entity.id
_entity.type
_entity.pdbx_description
1 polymer ?
#
loop_
_entity_poly.entity_id
_entity_poly.type
_entity_poly.pdbx_seq_one_letter_code
_entity_poly.pdbx_strand_id
1 'polypeptide(L)'
;INEQISSIQKQYGKLTTKKNIEKDCDITGVFTHEDEINNKSTFNLNRVKSKKTLKKLLGLKVGDSININVKDLFNDNHDLIQVLGISNDRAEDIDIEVNLNIDEINYKEPADLDQELFDKIYGKGIVKNVTELKKKISDDIEKQFVNQTDQKLMNDIIEHLIENTKFKLPSEFLTKWIKMNSEKKLSDDEAKEEYKKSQKGMKYQLIESKLVTDNNLQVNFDDLKSYTRDLIKAQMNQYGQPNPSDKELDDIVARVLQNKDEIKRLTEQ
;
A
#
# COMPACT_ATOMS: atom_id res chain seq x y z
N ILE A 1 -5.13 5.41 -15.63
CA ILE A 1 -5.79 6.75 -15.67
C ILE A 1 -7.29 6.67 -15.38
N ASN A 2 -8.12 6.02 -16.21
CA ASN A 2 -9.58 5.98 -15.98
C ASN A 2 -9.97 5.36 -14.63
N GLU A 3 -9.28 4.29 -14.22
CA GLU A 3 -9.47 3.69 -12.90
C GLU A 3 -9.11 4.65 -11.76
N GLN A 4 -8.02 5.41 -11.90
CA GLN A 4 -7.63 6.43 -10.92
C GLN A 4 -8.68 7.53 -10.81
N ILE A 5 -9.24 7.98 -11.93
CA ILE A 5 -10.35 8.94 -11.95
C ILE A 5 -11.57 8.36 -11.23
N SER A 6 -11.96 7.12 -11.53
CA SER A 6 -13.07 6.44 -10.85
C SER A 6 -12.83 6.32 -9.35
N SER A 7 -11.60 5.98 -8.94
CA SER A 7 -11.19 5.91 -7.54
C SER A 7 -11.31 7.27 -6.83
N ILE A 8 -10.79 8.33 -7.46
CA ILE A 8 -10.90 9.71 -6.97
C ILE A 8 -12.37 10.11 -6.81
N GLN A 9 -13.20 9.90 -7.82
CA GLN A 9 -14.62 10.27 -7.75
C GLN A 9 -15.35 9.49 -6.66
N LYS A 10 -14.99 8.24 -6.39
CA LYS A 10 -15.54 7.46 -5.26
C LYS A 10 -15.07 8.01 -3.91
N GLN A 11 -13.78 8.36 -3.79
CA GLN A 11 -13.19 8.87 -2.56
C GLN A 11 -13.77 10.23 -2.15
N TYR A 12 -14.05 11.09 -3.13
CA TYR A 12 -14.61 12.43 -2.91
C TYR A 12 -16.11 12.52 -3.21
N GLY A 13 -16.76 11.37 -3.39
CA GLY A 13 -18.19 11.29 -3.67
C GLY A 13 -19.04 11.86 -2.55
N LYS A 14 -20.27 12.24 -2.88
CA LYS A 14 -21.25 12.78 -1.94
C LYS A 14 -22.18 11.66 -1.48
N LEU A 15 -22.60 11.72 -0.23
CA LEU A 15 -23.65 10.86 0.30
C LEU A 15 -24.99 11.54 0.06
N THR A 16 -25.85 10.89 -0.71
CA THR A 16 -27.19 11.36 -1.02
C THR A 16 -28.21 10.42 -0.37
N THR A 17 -28.96 10.92 0.60
CA THR A 17 -30.01 10.14 1.26
C THR A 17 -31.24 10.04 0.37
N LYS A 18 -31.77 8.83 0.20
CA LYS A 18 -33.05 8.60 -0.50
C LYS A 18 -34.02 7.84 0.40
N LYS A 19 -35.28 7.81 -0.04
CA LYS A 19 -36.36 7.13 0.70
C LYS A 19 -36.46 5.64 0.41
N ASN A 20 -35.97 5.18 -0.74
CA ASN A 20 -36.17 3.80 -1.21
C ASN A 20 -34.84 3.15 -1.64
N ILE A 21 -34.78 1.83 -1.51
CA ILE A 21 -33.70 0.99 -2.03
C ILE A 21 -33.98 0.68 -3.51
N GLU A 22 -33.28 1.36 -4.42
CA GLU A 22 -33.42 1.23 -5.88
C GLU A 22 -32.28 0.37 -6.47
N LYS A 23 -31.08 0.51 -5.93
CA LYS A 23 -29.84 -0.13 -6.39
C LYS A 23 -28.84 -0.24 -5.23
N ASP A 24 -27.59 -0.57 -5.55
CA ASP A 24 -26.50 -0.61 -4.57
C ASP A 24 -26.40 0.69 -3.76
N CYS A 25 -26.46 0.57 -2.43
CA CYS A 25 -26.49 1.66 -1.46
C CYS A 25 -25.98 1.19 -0.08
N ASP A 26 -25.65 2.16 0.77
CA ASP A 26 -25.41 1.93 2.19
C ASP A 26 -26.74 2.03 2.95
N ILE A 27 -27.08 0.98 3.70
CA ILE A 27 -28.30 0.89 4.49
C ILE A 27 -27.91 0.94 5.96
N THR A 28 -28.48 1.89 6.69
CA THR A 28 -28.36 1.98 8.14
C THR A 28 -29.67 1.51 8.76
N GLY A 29 -29.59 0.61 9.73
CA GLY A 29 -30.78 0.09 10.39
C GLY A 29 -30.47 -0.56 11.73
N VAL A 30 -31.54 -0.87 12.45
CA VAL A 30 -31.48 -1.59 13.72
C VAL A 30 -31.81 -3.05 13.48
N PHE A 31 -30.88 -3.92 13.82
CA PHE A 31 -31.03 -5.36 13.79
C PHE A 31 -31.52 -5.82 15.16
N THR A 32 -32.67 -6.49 15.19
CA THR A 32 -33.25 -7.02 16.42
C THR A 32 -33.58 -8.51 16.30
N HIS A 33 -33.22 -9.28 17.32
CA HIS A 33 -33.65 -10.66 17.49
C HIS A 33 -33.78 -10.96 18.98
N GLU A 34 -35.03 -11.16 19.42
CA GLU A 34 -35.37 -11.34 20.84
C GLU A 34 -34.69 -10.26 21.72
N ASP A 35 -34.21 -10.65 22.90
CA ASP A 35 -33.39 -9.81 23.78
C ASP A 35 -31.87 -10.02 23.55
N GLU A 36 -31.48 -10.87 22.59
CA GLU A 36 -30.08 -11.25 22.33
C GLU A 36 -29.38 -10.24 21.40
N ILE A 37 -30.06 -9.76 20.36
CA ILE A 37 -29.50 -8.85 19.35
C ILE A 37 -30.28 -7.55 19.34
N ASN A 38 -29.58 -6.45 19.57
CA ASN A 38 -30.09 -5.09 19.36
C ASN A 38 -28.91 -4.19 18.97
N ASN A 39 -28.59 -4.15 17.68
CA ASN A 39 -27.46 -3.39 17.18
C ASN A 39 -27.86 -2.48 16.02
N LYS A 40 -27.49 -1.21 16.12
CA LYS A 40 -27.63 -0.25 15.02
C LYS A 40 -26.33 -0.23 14.23
N SER A 41 -26.39 -0.58 12.95
CA SER A 41 -25.22 -0.67 12.11
C SER A 41 -25.52 -0.21 10.68
N THR A 42 -24.45 -0.02 9.90
CA THR A 42 -24.53 0.33 8.48
C THR A 42 -23.81 -0.72 7.67
N PHE A 43 -24.43 -1.20 6.60
CA PHE A 43 -23.83 -2.14 5.67
C PHE A 43 -24.14 -1.73 4.23
N ASN A 44 -23.26 -2.13 3.31
CA ASN A 44 -23.46 -1.89 1.90
C ASN A 44 -24.20 -3.07 1.25
N LEU A 45 -25.19 -2.78 0.41
CA LEU A 45 -26.02 -3.79 -0.26
C LEU A 45 -25.19 -4.76 -1.11
N ASN A 46 -24.08 -4.33 -1.73
CA ASN A 46 -23.20 -5.21 -2.51
C ASN A 46 -22.45 -6.28 -1.69
N ARG A 47 -22.37 -6.12 -0.36
CA ARG A 47 -21.76 -7.12 0.53
C ARG A 47 -22.69 -8.29 0.82
N VAL A 48 -23.99 -8.12 0.58
CA VAL A 48 -25.00 -9.17 0.78
C VAL A 48 -24.86 -10.22 -0.32
N LYS A 49 -24.45 -11.43 0.08
CA LYS A 49 -24.28 -12.60 -0.79
C LYS A 49 -25.61 -13.25 -1.16
N SER A 50 -26.56 -13.28 -0.23
CA SER A 50 -27.85 -13.94 -0.42
C SER A 50 -28.72 -13.21 -1.46
N LYS A 51 -28.83 -13.80 -2.65
CA LYS A 51 -29.71 -13.29 -3.73
C LYS A 51 -31.18 -13.20 -3.31
N LYS A 52 -31.62 -14.07 -2.40
CA LYS A 52 -32.99 -14.06 -1.86
C LYS A 52 -33.20 -12.82 -0.98
N THR A 53 -32.23 -12.51 -0.13
CA THR A 53 -32.27 -11.31 0.74
C THR A 53 -32.13 -10.03 -0.09
N LEU A 54 -31.25 -9.99 -1.08
CA LEU A 54 -31.13 -8.85 -2.01
C LEU A 54 -32.48 -8.51 -2.67
N LYS A 55 -33.19 -9.51 -3.21
CA LYS A 55 -34.51 -9.30 -3.83
C LYS A 55 -35.56 -8.79 -2.85
N LYS A 56 -35.47 -9.19 -1.59
CA LYS A 56 -36.36 -8.75 -0.50
C LYS A 56 -36.10 -7.30 -0.08
N LEU A 57 -34.83 -6.87 -0.13
CA LEU A 57 -34.41 -5.51 0.26
C LEU A 57 -34.73 -4.47 -0.82
N LEU A 58 -34.64 -4.84 -2.10
CA LEU A 58 -34.96 -3.94 -3.20
C LEU A 58 -36.43 -3.48 -3.13
N GLY A 59 -36.64 -2.17 -3.20
CA GLY A 59 -37.95 -1.52 -3.14
C GLY A 59 -38.42 -1.12 -1.75
N LEU A 60 -37.75 -1.58 -0.68
CA LEU A 60 -38.05 -1.16 0.70
C LEU A 60 -37.69 0.30 0.92
N LYS A 61 -38.31 0.88 1.94
CA LYS A 61 -38.21 2.29 2.28
C LYS A 61 -37.69 2.51 3.69
N VAL A 62 -37.26 3.73 3.96
CA VAL A 62 -37.00 4.19 5.34
C VAL A 62 -38.28 4.00 6.18
N GLY A 63 -38.13 3.35 7.32
CA GLY A 63 -39.22 2.98 8.22
C GLY A 63 -39.80 1.57 7.99
N ASP A 64 -39.43 0.88 6.91
CA ASP A 64 -39.86 -0.50 6.70
C ASP A 64 -39.05 -1.46 7.58
N SER A 65 -39.72 -2.53 8.00
CA SER A 65 -39.14 -3.64 8.77
C SER A 65 -39.17 -4.92 7.94
N ILE A 66 -38.09 -5.69 7.98
CA ILE A 66 -38.03 -6.97 7.27
C ILE A 66 -37.25 -8.03 8.02
N ASN A 67 -37.75 -9.26 7.95
CA ASN A 67 -37.05 -10.43 8.50
C ASN A 67 -36.06 -11.01 7.48
N ILE A 68 -34.80 -11.12 7.90
CA ILE A 68 -33.67 -11.59 7.12
C ILE A 68 -33.00 -12.77 7.82
N ASN A 69 -32.76 -13.85 7.09
CA ASN A 69 -31.91 -14.93 7.59
C ASN A 69 -30.45 -14.47 7.49
N VAL A 70 -29.71 -14.59 8.59
CA VAL A 70 -28.34 -14.11 8.71
C VAL A 70 -27.28 -15.14 8.31
N LYS A 71 -27.65 -16.41 8.21
CA LYS A 71 -26.80 -17.47 7.67
C LYS A 71 -26.47 -17.18 6.22
N ASP A 72 -25.17 -17.20 5.89
CA ASP A 72 -24.65 -16.88 4.56
C ASP A 72 -25.11 -15.51 4.03
N LEU A 73 -25.44 -14.56 4.92
CA LEU A 73 -25.92 -13.24 4.51
C LEU A 73 -24.84 -12.44 3.81
N PHE A 74 -23.62 -12.43 4.35
CA PHE A 74 -22.46 -11.69 3.84
C PHE A 74 -21.41 -12.62 3.22
N ASN A 75 -20.50 -12.06 2.42
CA ASN A 75 -19.35 -12.79 1.89
C ASN A 75 -18.25 -12.99 2.95
N ASP A 76 -18.15 -12.09 3.92
CA ASP A 76 -17.15 -12.10 4.99
C ASP A 76 -17.86 -12.25 6.34
N ASN A 77 -17.37 -13.15 7.20
CA ASN A 77 -17.93 -13.34 8.54
C ASN A 77 -17.70 -12.10 9.41
N HIS A 78 -16.64 -11.34 9.17
CA HIS A 78 -16.39 -10.08 9.88
C HIS A 78 -17.48 -9.03 9.62
N ASP A 79 -18.04 -8.98 8.41
CA ASP A 79 -19.18 -8.11 8.12
C ASP A 79 -20.39 -8.50 8.98
N LEU A 80 -20.65 -9.80 9.14
CA LEU A 80 -21.76 -10.31 9.95
C LEU A 80 -21.61 -9.91 11.43
N ILE A 81 -20.42 -10.12 11.98
CA ILE A 81 -20.04 -9.74 13.36
C ILE A 81 -20.26 -8.25 13.58
N GLN A 82 -19.75 -7.40 12.68
CA GLN A 82 -19.86 -5.95 12.78
C GLN A 82 -21.32 -5.47 12.66
N VAL A 83 -22.08 -6.07 11.76
CA VAL A 83 -23.47 -5.67 11.48
C VAL A 83 -24.41 -6.07 12.63
N LEU A 84 -24.26 -7.28 13.17
CA LEU A 84 -25.11 -7.77 14.24
C LEU A 84 -24.60 -7.42 15.64
N GLY A 85 -23.33 -7.03 15.80
CA GLY A 85 -22.73 -6.72 17.10
C GLY A 85 -22.53 -7.95 17.98
N ILE A 86 -22.25 -9.11 17.38
CA ILE A 86 -22.08 -10.40 18.07
C ILE A 86 -20.60 -10.79 18.22
N SER A 87 -20.29 -11.82 19.00
CA SER A 87 -18.93 -12.36 19.10
C SER A 87 -18.55 -13.24 17.89
N ASN A 88 -17.26 -13.44 17.68
CA ASN A 88 -16.74 -14.36 16.64
C ASN A 88 -17.34 -15.78 16.78
N ASP A 89 -17.30 -16.34 17.99
CA ASP A 89 -17.81 -17.69 18.26
C ASP A 89 -19.30 -17.82 17.93
N ARG A 90 -20.09 -16.76 18.16
CA ARG A 90 -21.52 -16.76 17.83
C ARG A 90 -21.75 -16.70 16.33
N ALA A 91 -20.90 -16.00 15.59
CA ALA A 91 -21.06 -15.81 14.15
C ALA A 91 -20.82 -17.08 13.32
N GLU A 92 -20.01 -18.04 13.80
CA GLU A 92 -19.70 -19.27 13.05
C GLU A 92 -20.92 -20.19 12.85
N ASP A 93 -21.80 -20.29 13.86
CA ASP A 93 -22.94 -21.23 13.86
C ASP A 93 -24.32 -20.52 13.85
N ILE A 94 -24.36 -19.22 13.53
CA ILE A 94 -25.61 -18.46 13.59
C ILE A 94 -26.56 -18.80 12.42
N ASP A 95 -27.69 -19.42 12.74
CA ASP A 95 -28.79 -19.71 11.80
C ASP A 95 -30.12 -19.25 12.40
N ILE A 96 -30.31 -17.92 12.45
CA ILE A 96 -31.52 -17.28 12.96
C ILE A 96 -32.09 -16.30 11.94
N GLU A 97 -33.33 -15.87 12.18
CA GLU A 97 -33.96 -14.80 11.41
C GLU A 97 -34.01 -13.52 12.25
N VAL A 98 -33.36 -12.46 11.77
CA VAL A 98 -33.23 -11.18 12.46
C VAL A 98 -34.15 -10.17 11.80
N ASN A 99 -34.80 -9.32 12.59
CA ASN A 99 -35.58 -8.21 12.07
C ASN A 99 -34.67 -7.01 11.80
N LEU A 100 -34.69 -6.49 10.57
CA LEU A 100 -34.01 -5.27 10.19
C LEU A 100 -35.03 -4.14 10.05
N ASN A 101 -34.89 -3.12 10.88
CA ASN A 101 -35.63 -1.86 10.76
C ASN A 101 -34.76 -0.83 10.04
N ILE A 102 -35.24 -0.31 8.90
CA ILE A 102 -34.45 0.59 8.04
C ILE A 102 -34.60 2.03 8.54
N ASP A 103 -33.49 2.62 9.03
CA ASP A 103 -33.45 4.00 9.51
C ASP A 103 -33.03 4.98 8.41
N GLU A 104 -32.01 4.64 7.63
CA GLU A 104 -31.47 5.51 6.58
C GLU A 104 -31.00 4.70 5.37
N ILE A 105 -31.17 5.28 4.19
CA ILE A 105 -30.69 4.72 2.92
C ILE A 105 -29.86 5.79 2.22
N ASN A 106 -28.56 5.55 2.12
CA ASN A 106 -27.58 6.50 1.60
C ASN A 106 -26.92 5.96 0.33
N TYR A 107 -26.90 6.78 -0.73
CA TYR A 107 -26.22 6.47 -1.98
C TYR A 107 -24.91 7.24 -2.04
N LYS A 108 -23.84 6.55 -2.43
CA LYS A 108 -22.58 7.19 -2.80
C LYS A 108 -22.65 7.61 -4.26
N GLU A 109 -22.77 8.90 -4.49
CA GLU A 109 -22.70 9.47 -5.83
C GLU A 109 -21.24 9.87 -6.10
N PRO A 110 -20.65 9.43 -7.22
CA PRO A 110 -19.29 9.83 -7.59
C PRO A 110 -19.20 11.35 -7.65
N ALA A 111 -18.09 11.91 -7.18
CA ALA A 111 -17.84 13.34 -7.26
C ALA A 111 -17.90 13.82 -8.72
N ASP A 112 -18.50 14.98 -8.93
CA ASP A 112 -18.47 15.65 -10.21
C ASP A 112 -17.02 16.03 -10.56
N LEU A 113 -16.65 15.91 -11.84
CA LEU A 113 -15.34 16.33 -12.32
C LEU A 113 -15.34 17.83 -12.57
N ASP A 114 -15.38 18.60 -11.48
CA ASP A 114 -15.46 20.05 -11.48
C ASP A 114 -14.25 20.72 -10.80
N GLN A 115 -14.25 22.05 -10.80
CA GLN A 115 -13.15 22.83 -10.24
C GLN A 115 -12.99 22.62 -8.72
N GLU A 116 -14.07 22.36 -7.99
CA GLU A 116 -14.02 22.11 -6.54
C GLU A 116 -13.22 20.83 -6.27
N LEU A 117 -13.51 19.75 -7.01
CA LEU A 117 -12.77 18.51 -6.92
C LEU A 117 -11.30 18.69 -7.33
N PHE A 118 -11.03 19.39 -8.43
CA PHE A 118 -9.67 19.61 -8.92
C PHE A 118 -8.82 20.37 -7.92
N ASP A 119 -9.36 21.46 -7.37
CA ASP A 119 -8.70 22.28 -6.35
C ASP A 119 -8.46 21.51 -5.05
N LYS A 120 -9.35 20.57 -4.70
CA LYS A 120 -9.20 19.71 -3.51
C LYS A 120 -8.06 18.71 -3.64
N ILE A 121 -7.87 18.13 -4.82
CA ILE A 121 -6.86 17.09 -5.05
C ILE A 121 -5.49 17.72 -5.28
N TYR A 122 -5.44 18.76 -6.11
CA TYR A 122 -4.18 19.31 -6.61
C TYR A 122 -3.85 20.70 -6.08
N GLY A 123 -4.79 21.40 -5.46
CA GLY A 123 -4.65 22.79 -5.05
C GLY A 123 -5.21 23.77 -6.08
N LYS A 124 -5.54 24.98 -5.62
CA LYS A 124 -6.24 25.99 -6.42
C LYS A 124 -5.47 26.37 -7.69
N GLY A 125 -6.15 26.29 -8.83
CA GLY A 125 -5.65 26.80 -10.11
C GLY A 125 -4.61 25.91 -10.81
N ILE A 126 -4.33 24.72 -10.28
CA ILE A 126 -3.37 23.77 -10.86
C ILE A 126 -3.99 22.93 -11.98
N VAL A 127 -5.25 22.53 -11.83
CA VAL A 127 -6.01 21.77 -12.84
C VAL A 127 -7.33 22.48 -13.10
N LYS A 128 -7.65 22.76 -14.37
CA LYS A 128 -8.83 23.56 -14.76
C LYS A 128 -9.93 22.77 -15.45
N ASN A 129 -9.59 21.58 -15.96
CA ASN A 129 -10.50 20.76 -16.74
C ASN A 129 -10.09 19.30 -16.70
N VAL A 130 -10.98 18.43 -17.20
CA VAL A 130 -10.80 16.98 -17.22
C VAL A 130 -9.55 16.55 -18.02
N THR A 131 -9.19 17.28 -19.08
CA THR A 131 -8.00 16.97 -19.89
C THR A 131 -6.73 17.21 -19.10
N GLU A 132 -6.65 18.34 -18.40
CA GLU A 132 -5.54 18.65 -17.48
C GLU A 132 -5.49 17.67 -16.30
N LEU A 133 -6.65 17.26 -15.77
CA LEU A 133 -6.72 16.24 -14.71
C LEU A 133 -6.10 14.92 -15.17
N LYS A 134 -6.50 14.45 -16.36
CA LYS A 134 -5.97 13.21 -16.95
C LYS A 134 -4.47 13.30 -17.17
N LYS A 135 -3.98 14.43 -17.68
CA LYS A 135 -2.55 14.67 -17.87
C LYS A 135 -1.81 14.64 -16.54
N LYS A 136 -2.32 15.35 -15.53
CA LYS A 136 -1.69 15.41 -14.21
C LYS A 136 -1.61 14.04 -13.55
N ILE A 137 -2.70 13.25 -13.62
CA ILE A 137 -2.71 11.85 -13.17
C ILE A 137 -1.69 11.02 -13.94
N SER A 138 -1.56 11.21 -15.27
CA SER A 138 -0.57 10.51 -16.08
C SER A 138 0.87 10.84 -15.64
N ASP A 139 1.18 12.12 -15.48
CA ASP A 139 2.50 12.60 -15.06
C ASP A 139 2.86 12.06 -13.66
N ASP A 140 1.88 12.02 -12.75
CA ASP A 140 2.08 11.48 -11.40
C ASP A 140 2.32 9.96 -11.43
N ILE A 141 1.58 9.24 -12.27
CA ILE A 141 1.78 7.80 -12.49
C ILE A 141 3.15 7.52 -13.11
N GLU A 142 3.56 8.26 -14.15
CA GLU A 142 4.88 8.12 -14.78
C GLU A 142 5.99 8.29 -13.76
N LYS A 143 5.93 9.32 -12.91
CA LYS A 143 6.93 9.52 -11.85
C LYS A 143 7.05 8.34 -10.90
N GLN A 144 5.93 7.67 -10.58
CA GLN A 144 5.96 6.45 -9.77
C GLN A 144 6.59 5.28 -10.52
N PHE A 145 6.30 5.14 -11.82
CA PHE A 145 6.81 4.04 -12.65
C PHE A 145 8.28 4.19 -13.03
N VAL A 146 8.82 5.41 -13.15
CA VAL A 146 10.26 5.62 -13.42
C VAL A 146 11.10 4.87 -12.40
N ASN A 147 10.87 5.13 -11.10
CA ASN A 147 11.64 4.46 -10.04
C ASN A 147 11.44 2.94 -10.04
N GLN A 148 10.22 2.46 -10.28
CA GLN A 148 9.95 1.01 -10.32
C GLN A 148 10.61 0.34 -11.53
N THR A 149 10.61 1.02 -12.68
CA THR A 149 11.19 0.51 -13.92
C THR A 149 12.71 0.50 -13.84
N ASP A 150 13.33 1.55 -13.31
CA ASP A 150 14.77 1.61 -13.10
C ASP A 150 15.24 0.51 -12.15
N GLN A 151 14.52 0.30 -11.05
CA GLN A 151 14.80 -0.80 -10.11
C GLN A 151 14.62 -2.16 -10.76
N LYS A 152 13.56 -2.36 -11.55
CA LYS A 152 13.34 -3.62 -12.27
C LYS A 152 14.46 -3.88 -13.28
N LEU A 153 14.81 -2.87 -14.08
CA LEU A 153 15.88 -2.95 -15.08
C LEU A 153 17.23 -3.25 -14.41
N MET A 154 17.56 -2.57 -13.32
CA MET A 154 18.78 -2.82 -12.55
C MET A 154 18.83 -4.28 -12.07
N ASN A 155 17.75 -4.77 -11.45
CA ASN A 155 17.67 -6.15 -10.99
C ASN A 155 17.84 -7.17 -12.14
N ASP A 156 17.21 -6.92 -13.29
CA ASP A 156 17.30 -7.80 -14.46
C ASP A 156 18.73 -7.82 -15.04
N ILE A 157 19.40 -6.66 -15.09
CA ILE A 157 20.80 -6.57 -15.50
C ILE A 157 21.70 -7.32 -14.52
N ILE A 158 21.50 -7.12 -13.21
CA ILE A 158 22.27 -7.80 -12.16
C ILE A 158 22.11 -9.32 -12.28
N GLU A 159 20.88 -9.82 -12.39
CA GLU A 159 20.61 -11.24 -12.54
C GLU A 159 21.26 -11.79 -13.81
N HIS A 160 21.11 -11.08 -14.93
CA HIS A 160 21.74 -11.46 -16.19
C HIS A 160 23.27 -11.54 -16.08
N LEU A 161 23.91 -10.56 -15.44
CA LEU A 161 25.36 -10.55 -15.23
C LEU A 161 25.83 -11.70 -14.33
N ILE A 162 25.12 -11.99 -13.25
CA ILE A 162 25.45 -13.09 -12.32
C ILE A 162 25.33 -14.45 -13.02
N GLU A 163 24.30 -14.65 -13.84
CA GLU A 163 24.05 -15.90 -14.54
C GLU A 163 25.04 -16.15 -15.69
N ASN A 164 25.40 -15.09 -16.42
CA ASN A 164 26.26 -15.21 -17.60
C ASN A 164 27.76 -15.09 -17.29
N THR A 165 28.14 -14.51 -16.14
CA THR A 165 29.55 -14.39 -15.74
C THR A 165 30.00 -15.63 -14.96
N LYS A 166 30.76 -16.51 -15.62
CA LYS A 166 31.22 -17.77 -15.04
C LYS A 166 32.60 -17.63 -14.40
N PHE A 167 32.65 -17.68 -13.08
CA PHE A 167 33.88 -17.81 -12.30
C PHE A 167 33.64 -18.68 -11.05
N LYS A 168 34.71 -19.26 -10.51
CA LYS A 168 34.63 -20.14 -9.35
C LYS A 168 34.90 -19.36 -8.07
N LEU A 169 33.98 -19.47 -7.12
CA LEU A 169 34.19 -19.00 -5.76
C LEU A 169 34.92 -20.10 -4.95
N PRO A 170 35.82 -19.73 -4.02
CA PRO A 170 36.49 -20.68 -3.14
C PRO A 170 35.53 -21.16 -2.04
N SER A 171 34.61 -22.06 -2.39
CA SER A 171 33.47 -22.46 -1.55
C SER A 171 33.86 -23.01 -0.18
N GLU A 172 34.94 -23.79 -0.10
CA GLU A 172 35.43 -24.34 1.18
C GLU A 172 35.92 -23.26 2.14
N PHE A 173 36.65 -22.28 1.60
CA PHE A 173 37.13 -21.14 2.37
C PHE A 173 35.97 -20.27 2.84
N LEU A 174 35.05 -19.92 1.92
CA LEU A 174 33.91 -19.07 2.23
C LEU A 174 32.96 -19.71 3.25
N THR A 175 32.73 -21.02 3.16
CA THR A 175 31.90 -21.76 4.14
C THR A 175 32.54 -21.71 5.54
N LYS A 176 33.86 -21.95 5.64
CA LYS A 176 34.60 -21.84 6.91
C LYS A 176 34.58 -20.40 7.43
N TRP A 177 34.74 -19.42 6.55
CA TRP A 177 34.73 -18.00 6.89
C TRP A 177 33.36 -17.56 7.45
N ILE A 178 32.24 -17.97 6.82
CA ILE A 178 30.88 -17.73 7.32
C ILE A 178 30.71 -18.34 8.71
N LYS A 179 31.14 -19.60 8.89
CA LYS A 179 31.05 -20.29 10.19
C LYS A 179 31.84 -19.58 11.29
N MET A 180 33.01 -19.02 10.97
CA MET A 180 33.87 -18.30 11.92
C MET A 180 33.35 -16.90 12.29
N ASN A 181 32.72 -16.19 11.34
CA ASN A 181 32.25 -14.82 11.53
C ASN A 181 30.77 -14.73 11.95
N SER A 182 30.06 -15.86 12.01
CA SER A 182 28.69 -15.90 12.50
C SER A 182 28.66 -15.70 14.02
N GLU A 183 27.84 -14.76 14.48
CA GLU A 183 27.58 -14.53 15.92
C GLU A 183 26.98 -15.78 16.60
N LYS A 184 26.24 -16.59 15.84
CA LYS A 184 25.74 -17.89 16.26
C LYS A 184 26.71 -18.98 15.84
N LYS A 185 26.97 -19.95 16.72
CA LYS A 185 27.74 -21.16 16.36
C LYS A 185 26.93 -21.99 15.36
N LEU A 186 27.22 -21.85 14.08
CA LEU A 186 26.61 -22.65 13.01
C LEU A 186 27.23 -24.05 12.99
N SER A 187 26.41 -25.06 12.76
CA SER A 187 26.86 -26.39 12.32
C SER A 187 27.43 -26.35 10.90
N ASP A 188 28.09 -27.43 10.47
CA ASP A 188 28.66 -27.51 9.13
C ASP A 188 27.59 -27.46 8.02
N ASP A 189 26.41 -28.02 8.28
CA ASP A 189 25.32 -28.02 7.29
C ASP A 189 24.61 -26.66 7.25
N GLU A 190 24.43 -26.00 8.40
CA GLU A 190 23.93 -24.62 8.44
C GLU A 190 24.89 -23.66 7.72
N ALA A 191 26.21 -23.80 7.92
CA ALA A 191 27.20 -22.97 7.24
C ALA A 191 27.18 -23.15 5.71
N LYS A 192 26.95 -24.38 5.22
CA LYS A 192 26.80 -24.65 3.77
C LYS A 192 25.53 -24.01 3.21
N GLU A 193 24.42 -24.06 3.94
CA GLU A 193 23.16 -23.43 3.51
C GLU A 193 23.30 -21.90 3.49
N GLU A 194 23.93 -21.30 4.50
CA GLU A 194 24.22 -19.87 4.50
C GLU A 194 25.18 -19.45 3.37
N TYR A 195 26.18 -20.30 3.04
CA TYR A 195 27.00 -20.09 1.83
C TYR A 195 26.16 -20.10 0.56
N LYS A 196 25.24 -21.06 0.38
CA LYS A 196 24.37 -21.11 -0.82
C LYS A 196 23.50 -19.86 -0.94
N LYS A 197 22.92 -19.38 0.16
CA LYS A 197 22.10 -18.16 0.19
C LYS A 197 22.92 -16.91 -0.15
N SER A 198 24.14 -16.81 0.38
CA SER A 198 25.02 -15.65 0.18
C SER A 198 25.77 -15.66 -1.15
N GLN A 199 25.83 -16.81 -1.84
CA GLN A 199 26.63 -16.99 -3.06
C GLN A 199 26.30 -15.97 -4.17
N LYS A 200 25.01 -15.73 -4.43
CA LYS A 200 24.58 -14.74 -5.44
C LYS A 200 25.07 -13.33 -5.07
N GLY A 201 24.95 -12.94 -3.80
CA GLY A 201 25.43 -11.64 -3.30
C GLY A 201 26.95 -11.48 -3.38
N MET A 202 27.71 -12.52 -3.04
CA MET A 202 29.17 -12.49 -3.19
C MET A 202 29.60 -12.35 -4.65
N LYS A 203 28.89 -13.01 -5.58
CA LYS A 203 29.15 -12.84 -7.01
C LYS A 203 28.85 -11.43 -7.49
N TYR A 204 27.70 -10.89 -7.08
CA TYR A 204 27.30 -9.51 -7.37
C TYR A 204 28.41 -8.52 -6.99
N GLN A 205 28.85 -8.56 -5.73
CA GLN A 205 29.89 -7.64 -5.22
C GLN A 205 31.20 -7.72 -6.01
N LEU A 206 31.62 -8.92 -6.43
CA LEU A 206 32.85 -9.10 -7.21
C LEU A 206 32.71 -8.56 -8.63
N ILE A 207 31.56 -8.78 -9.27
CA ILE A 207 31.26 -8.25 -10.61
C ILE A 207 31.20 -6.72 -10.56
N GLU A 208 30.45 -6.17 -9.61
CA GLU A 208 30.33 -4.73 -9.37
C GLU A 208 31.70 -4.10 -9.11
N SER A 209 32.49 -4.65 -8.19
CA SER A 209 33.83 -4.14 -7.89
C SER A 209 34.75 -4.15 -9.12
N LYS A 210 34.63 -5.18 -9.98
CA LYS A 210 35.40 -5.25 -11.22
C LYS A 210 34.98 -4.17 -12.20
N LEU A 211 33.67 -3.95 -12.37
CA LEU A 211 33.13 -2.88 -13.23
C LEU A 211 33.55 -1.49 -12.75
N VAL A 212 33.44 -1.23 -11.44
CA VAL A 212 33.90 0.03 -10.82
C VAL A 212 35.38 0.26 -11.11
N THR A 213 36.22 -0.75 -10.89
CA THR A 213 37.66 -0.65 -11.10
C THR A 213 38.02 -0.44 -12.57
N ASP A 214 37.43 -1.23 -13.47
CA ASP A 214 37.75 -1.21 -14.91
C ASP A 214 37.33 0.10 -15.59
N ASN A 215 36.23 0.70 -15.11
CA ASN A 215 35.71 1.94 -15.66
C ASN A 215 36.14 3.18 -14.85
N ASN A 216 37.00 2.99 -13.84
CA ASN A 216 37.46 4.05 -12.94
C ASN A 216 36.32 4.90 -12.37
N LEU A 217 35.23 4.23 -11.97
CA LEU A 217 34.10 4.89 -11.34
C LEU A 217 34.51 5.31 -9.94
N GLN A 218 34.37 6.61 -9.66
CA GLN A 218 34.68 7.17 -8.35
C GLN A 218 33.47 7.97 -7.90
N VAL A 219 32.95 7.62 -6.74
CA VAL A 219 31.96 8.44 -6.06
C VAL A 219 32.68 9.67 -5.53
N ASN A 220 32.41 10.83 -6.09
CA ASN A 220 33.03 12.06 -5.63
C ASN A 220 32.23 12.64 -4.43
N PHE A 221 32.85 13.56 -3.69
CA PHE A 221 32.23 14.16 -2.51
C PHE A 221 30.98 14.99 -2.85
N ASP A 222 30.94 15.60 -4.04
CA ASP A 222 29.81 16.41 -4.48
C ASP A 222 28.58 15.54 -4.79
N ASP A 223 28.78 14.35 -5.35
CA ASP A 223 27.73 13.36 -5.61
C ASP A 223 27.12 12.88 -4.28
N LEU A 224 27.96 12.53 -3.31
CA LEU A 224 27.52 12.16 -1.96
C LEU A 224 26.75 13.30 -1.29
N LYS A 225 27.23 14.53 -1.43
CA LYS A 225 26.58 15.72 -0.90
C LYS A 225 25.20 15.94 -1.53
N SER A 226 25.10 15.82 -2.85
CA SER A 226 23.84 15.98 -3.59
C SER A 226 22.84 14.90 -3.20
N TYR A 227 23.27 13.63 -3.22
CA TYR A 227 22.41 12.50 -2.84
C TYR A 227 21.90 12.60 -1.40
N THR A 228 22.80 12.91 -0.45
CA THR A 228 22.43 13.07 0.97
C THR A 228 21.44 14.23 1.16
N ARG A 229 21.62 15.33 0.41
CA ARG A 229 20.70 16.48 0.43
C ARG A 229 19.29 16.07 -0.01
N ASP A 230 19.19 15.31 -1.10
CA ASP A 230 17.90 14.85 -1.64
C ASP A 230 17.24 13.81 -0.72
N LEU A 231 18.02 12.91 -0.12
CA LEU A 231 17.55 11.93 0.86
C LEU A 231 16.92 12.61 2.09
N ILE A 232 17.60 13.61 2.67
CA ILE A 232 17.10 14.36 3.83
C ILE A 232 15.80 15.10 3.48
N LYS A 233 15.75 15.76 2.32
CA LYS A 233 14.53 16.42 1.84
C LYS A 233 13.36 15.44 1.69
N ALA A 234 13.61 14.27 1.11
CA ALA A 234 12.60 13.23 0.95
C ALA A 234 12.06 12.76 2.31
N GLN A 235 12.96 12.53 3.28
CA GLN A 235 12.59 12.10 4.63
C GLN A 235 11.79 13.18 5.38
N MET A 236 12.19 14.45 5.31
CA MET A 236 11.46 15.55 5.96
C MET A 236 10.05 15.72 5.40
N ASN A 237 9.89 15.63 4.07
CA ASN A 237 8.59 15.67 3.41
C ASN A 237 7.70 14.50 3.85
N GLN A 238 8.27 13.30 4.03
CA GLN A 238 7.54 12.12 4.50
C GLN A 238 6.96 12.30 5.91
N TYR A 239 7.66 13.02 6.79
CA TYR A 239 7.22 13.31 8.16
C TYR A 239 6.45 14.64 8.29
N GLY A 240 6.13 15.30 7.17
CA GLY A 240 5.37 16.55 7.15
C GLY A 240 6.11 17.72 7.81
N GLN A 241 7.45 17.66 7.89
CA GLN A 241 8.25 18.75 8.42
C GLN A 241 8.40 19.87 7.38
N PRO A 242 8.42 21.15 7.79
CA PRO A 242 8.66 22.26 6.87
C PRO A 242 10.04 22.10 6.22
N ASN A 243 10.14 22.45 4.94
CA ASN A 243 11.41 22.42 4.21
C ASN A 243 12.43 23.32 4.92
N PRO A 244 13.61 22.79 5.28
CA PRO A 244 14.65 23.57 5.94
C PRO A 244 15.20 24.62 4.97
N SER A 245 15.78 25.70 5.51
CA SER A 245 16.56 26.61 4.69
C SER A 245 17.77 25.89 4.08
N ASP A 246 18.28 26.38 2.95
CA ASP A 246 19.43 25.77 2.29
C ASP A 246 20.65 25.65 3.22
N LYS A 247 20.83 26.63 4.11
CA LYS A 247 21.91 26.65 5.10
C LYS A 247 21.74 25.56 6.16
N GLU A 248 20.54 25.41 6.71
CA GLU A 248 20.25 24.34 7.69
C GLU A 248 20.42 22.95 7.06
N LEU A 249 20.01 22.81 5.80
CA LEU A 249 20.17 21.57 5.06
C LEU A 249 21.64 21.24 4.80
N ASP A 250 22.45 22.23 4.40
CA ASP A 250 23.89 22.07 4.25
C ASP A 250 24.57 21.67 5.57
N ASP A 251 24.16 22.24 6.71
CA ASP A 251 24.68 21.91 8.03
C ASP A 251 24.28 20.48 8.49
N ILE A 252 23.10 19.99 8.11
CA ILE A 252 22.68 18.60 8.35
C ILE A 252 23.49 17.64 7.47
N VAL A 253 23.60 17.93 6.17
CA VAL A 253 24.38 17.13 5.22
C VAL A 253 25.84 17.04 5.67
N ALA A 254 26.45 18.15 6.09
CA ALA A 254 27.83 18.17 6.58
C ALA A 254 28.02 17.27 7.82
N ARG A 255 27.06 17.24 8.75
CA ARG A 255 27.12 16.35 9.92
C ARG A 255 26.98 14.88 9.54
N VAL A 256 26.09 14.55 8.60
CA VAL A 256 25.93 13.17 8.10
C VAL A 256 27.21 12.70 7.42
N LEU A 257 27.80 13.55 6.55
CA LEU A 257 29.05 13.26 5.85
C LEU A 257 30.30 13.35 6.72
N GLN A 258 30.20 13.79 7.98
CA GLN A 258 31.30 13.68 8.96
C GLN A 258 31.31 12.32 9.66
N ASN A 259 30.18 11.60 9.63
CA ASN A 259 30.08 10.26 10.21
C ASN A 259 30.58 9.22 9.21
N LYS A 260 31.73 8.60 9.52
CA LYS A 260 32.36 7.59 8.65
C LYS A 260 31.47 6.37 8.41
N ASP A 261 30.66 5.97 9.38
CA ASP A 261 29.74 4.84 9.22
C ASP A 261 28.59 5.19 8.27
N GLU A 262 28.11 6.43 8.30
CA GLU A 262 27.09 6.93 7.37
C GLU A 262 27.64 7.09 5.95
N ILE A 263 28.85 7.63 5.79
CA ILE A 263 29.51 7.70 4.47
C ILE A 263 29.63 6.31 3.86
N LYS A 264 30.07 5.33 4.65
CA LYS A 264 30.21 3.95 4.20
C LYS A 264 28.85 3.39 3.75
N ARG A 265 27.80 3.56 4.55
CA ARG A 265 26.44 3.15 4.20
C ARG A 265 25.92 3.83 2.94
N LEU A 266 26.19 5.13 2.75
CA LEU A 266 25.75 5.91 1.60
C LEU A 266 26.52 5.59 0.32
N THR A 267 27.76 5.09 0.43
CA THR A 267 28.58 4.69 -0.72
C THR A 267 28.31 3.23 -1.15
N GLU A 268 27.79 2.40 -0.24
CA GLU A 268 27.41 1.00 -0.49
C GLU A 268 25.94 0.84 -0.97
N GLN A 269 25.16 1.92 -1.00
CA GLN A 269 23.79 1.98 -1.54
C GLN A 269 23.78 2.44 -2.99
#